data_AF-A0A9D8SBC7-F1
#
_entry.id   AF-A0A9D8SBC7-F1
#
_cell.length_a   1.000
_cell.length_b   1.000
_cell.length_c   1.000
_cell.angle_alpha   90.00
_cell.angle_beta   90.00
_cell.angle_gamma   90.00
#
_symmetry.space_group_name_H-M   'P 1'
#
loop_
_entity.id
_entity.type
_entity.pdbx_description
1 polymer ?
#
loop_
_entity_poly.entity_id
_entity_poly.type
_entity_poly.pdbx_seq_one_letter_code
_entity_poly.pdbx_strand_id
1 'polypeptide(L)'
;MDRKLHLIPTFHHDIAYLRPESWYTEVATRILDTAVEIMQENKEFTYTVEQAYFFDEYWKNHPEKREILTELTKNGQLHFAPGFFAVPDMSMPSGESIYMQAYYGKKVLEETVGYEPRTAYIADCWGHSAALPQILRQCGYDGYTFSRCMERDFDIENFRWKGIDGTEIDTHWMSTGYGGLSFGNAEKINAEEQSWANATENGIRFLMELNEERCGKDSQIMPVGGDMCTPSKAAPAIIKEMNRRGALPTMKFSSFEEAFSEIDFENKPVYDGEFISSLKGSFATNIQIKLANRRMENMLYALETLTALQNKNADLDPAWKIT
;
A
#
# COMPACT_ATOMS: atom_id res chain seq x y z
N MET A 1 9.19 -25.60 -1.84
CA MET A 1 8.39 -25.39 -0.62
C MET A 1 6.95 -25.65 -0.97
N ASP A 2 6.12 -26.07 -0.01
CA ASP A 2 4.67 -26.10 -0.22
C ASP A 2 4.18 -24.66 -0.41
N ARG A 3 3.38 -24.42 -1.45
CA ARG A 3 2.83 -23.11 -1.78
C ARG A 3 2.01 -22.56 -0.62
N LYS A 4 2.14 -21.25 -0.34
CA LYS A 4 1.35 -20.55 0.69
C LYS A 4 0.42 -19.51 0.09
N LEU A 5 -0.62 -19.17 0.85
CA LEU A 5 -1.46 -18.00 0.60
C LEU A 5 -1.13 -16.93 1.65
N HIS A 6 -0.45 -15.87 1.23
CA HIS A 6 -0.13 -14.71 2.07
C HIS A 6 -1.34 -13.78 2.10
N LEU A 7 -2.09 -13.83 3.20
CA LEU A 7 -3.17 -12.92 3.47
C LEU A 7 -2.58 -11.62 3.99
N ILE A 8 -2.90 -10.49 3.36
CA ILE A 8 -2.40 -9.17 3.75
C ILE A 8 -3.57 -8.32 4.27
N PRO A 9 -3.88 -8.35 5.58
CA PRO A 9 -4.84 -7.44 6.18
C PRO A 9 -4.40 -5.99 6.01
N THR A 10 -5.23 -5.20 5.34
CA THR A 10 -4.97 -3.79 5.05
C THR A 10 -6.29 -3.04 4.82
N PHE A 11 -6.23 -1.73 4.65
CA PHE A 11 -7.29 -0.94 4.06
C PHE A 11 -6.70 -0.09 2.92
N HIS A 12 -7.52 0.28 1.95
CA HIS A 12 -7.26 1.47 1.14
C HIS A 12 -8.00 2.65 1.76
N HIS A 13 -7.38 3.82 1.86
CA HIS A 13 -8.00 4.96 2.54
C HIS A 13 -7.71 6.28 1.85
N ASP A 14 -8.73 6.88 1.28
CA ASP A 14 -8.64 8.25 0.77
C ASP A 14 -8.42 9.23 1.92
N ILE A 15 -7.60 10.26 1.70
CA ILE A 15 -7.53 11.43 2.60
C ILE A 15 -8.80 12.27 2.47
N ALA A 16 -9.27 12.45 1.23
CA ALA A 16 -10.53 13.12 0.93
C ALA A 16 -11.06 12.65 -0.43
N TYR A 17 -12.30 12.16 -0.46
CA TYR A 17 -12.99 11.79 -1.70
C TYR A 17 -14.45 12.30 -1.74
N LEU A 18 -15.39 11.61 -1.08
CA LEU A 18 -16.82 11.98 -1.04
C LEU A 18 -17.26 12.68 0.25
N ARG A 19 -16.32 12.85 1.19
CA ARG A 19 -16.54 13.46 2.51
C ARG A 19 -15.39 14.41 2.84
N PRO A 20 -15.55 15.30 3.83
CA PRO A 20 -14.44 16.08 4.36
C PRO A 20 -13.38 15.18 5.00
N GLU A 21 -12.13 15.61 4.97
CA GLU A 21 -10.98 14.94 5.57
C GLU A 21 -11.21 14.47 7.01
N SER A 22 -11.84 15.29 7.86
CA SER A 22 -12.08 14.94 9.25
C SER A 22 -12.90 13.66 9.44
N TRP A 23 -13.80 13.36 8.49
CA TRP A 23 -14.57 12.11 8.50
C TRP A 23 -13.66 10.91 8.21
N TYR A 24 -12.76 11.05 7.24
CA TYR A 24 -11.77 10.02 6.91
C TYR A 24 -10.81 9.77 8.09
N THR A 25 -10.34 10.81 8.76
CA THR A 25 -9.48 10.66 9.96
C THR A 25 -10.19 9.90 11.09
N GLU A 26 -11.48 10.14 11.30
CA GLU A 26 -12.28 9.40 12.31
C GLU A 26 -12.44 7.92 11.93
N VAL A 27 -12.69 7.63 10.65
CA VAL A 27 -12.78 6.25 10.15
C VAL A 27 -11.44 5.52 10.29
N ALA A 28 -10.33 6.14 9.87
CA ALA A 28 -8.99 5.57 10.01
C ALA A 28 -8.67 5.24 11.47
N THR A 29 -8.99 6.15 12.39
CA THR A 29 -8.80 5.97 13.84
C THR A 29 -9.54 4.72 14.34
N ARG A 30 -10.83 4.55 14.00
CA ARG A 30 -11.62 3.39 14.39
C ARG A 30 -11.07 2.07 13.84
N ILE A 31 -10.60 2.09 12.60
CA ILE A 31 -10.02 0.91 11.95
C ILE A 31 -8.70 0.52 12.63
N LEU A 32 -7.83 1.50 12.91
CA LEU A 32 -6.57 1.29 13.62
C LEU A 32 -6.80 0.76 15.04
N ASP A 33 -7.76 1.30 15.79
CA ASP A 33 -8.13 0.75 17.10
C ASP A 33 -8.51 -0.73 17.01
N THR A 34 -9.34 -1.09 16.04
CA THR A 34 -9.75 -2.48 15.83
C THR A 34 -8.57 -3.37 15.45
N ALA A 35 -7.67 -2.89 14.56
CA ALA A 35 -6.47 -3.63 14.16
C ALA A 35 -5.53 -3.88 15.35
N VAL A 36 -5.30 -2.86 16.18
CA VAL A 36 -4.49 -2.95 17.40
C VAL A 36 -5.07 -3.98 18.36
N GLU A 37 -6.38 -3.96 18.61
CA GLU A 37 -7.04 -4.94 19.47
C GLU A 37 -6.85 -6.38 18.97
N ILE A 38 -7.01 -6.63 17.67
CA ILE A 38 -6.83 -7.97 17.10
C ILE A 38 -5.38 -8.42 17.22
N MET A 39 -4.42 -7.55 16.93
CA MET A 39 -2.99 -7.87 17.07
C MET A 39 -2.61 -8.19 18.52
N GLN A 40 -3.18 -7.48 19.50
CA GLN A 40 -2.97 -7.77 20.93
C GLN A 40 -3.54 -9.13 21.34
N GLU A 41 -4.71 -9.51 20.82
CA GLU A 41 -5.38 -10.77 21.14
C GLU A 41 -4.79 -11.97 20.37
N ASN A 42 -4.15 -11.73 19.22
CA ASN A 42 -3.64 -12.78 18.35
C ASN A 42 -2.25 -12.46 17.76
N LYS A 43 -1.23 -13.19 18.23
CA LYS A 43 0.18 -13.04 17.81
C LYS A 43 0.48 -13.42 16.36
N GLU A 44 -0.42 -14.17 15.71
CA GLU A 44 -0.25 -14.58 14.31
C GLU A 44 -0.89 -13.57 13.35
N PHE A 45 -1.69 -12.63 13.85
CA PHE A 45 -2.32 -11.60 13.01
C PHE A 45 -1.36 -10.44 12.77
N THR A 46 -1.20 -10.09 11.49
CA THR A 46 -0.48 -8.93 11.02
C THR A 46 -1.45 -7.90 10.42
N TYR A 47 -1.06 -6.64 10.39
CA TYR A 47 -1.81 -5.57 9.75
C TYR A 47 -0.87 -4.60 9.04
N THR A 48 -1.19 -4.23 7.81
CA THR A 48 -0.42 -3.26 7.01
C THR A 48 -1.19 -1.95 6.87
N VAL A 49 -0.54 -0.84 7.19
CA VAL A 49 -1.08 0.52 7.00
C VAL A 49 -0.47 1.14 5.74
N GLU A 50 -1.30 1.67 4.85
CA GLU A 50 -0.86 2.14 3.53
C GLU A 50 -0.03 3.44 3.59
N GLN A 51 -0.53 4.44 4.33
CA GLN A 51 0.05 5.78 4.38
C GLN A 51 0.28 6.27 5.81
N ALA A 52 1.38 7.01 5.98
CA ALA A 52 1.83 7.53 7.26
C ALA A 52 0.97 8.70 7.76
N TYR A 53 0.22 9.41 6.90
CA TYR A 53 -0.63 10.54 7.29
C TYR A 53 -1.60 10.17 8.42
N PHE A 54 -2.41 9.13 8.22
CA PHE A 54 -3.36 8.69 9.24
C PHE A 54 -2.67 8.06 10.45
N PHE A 55 -1.52 7.43 10.26
CA PHE A 55 -0.74 6.89 11.37
C PHE A 55 -0.14 8.00 12.24
N ASP A 56 0.36 9.08 11.64
CA ASP A 56 0.89 10.26 12.33
C ASP A 56 -0.20 10.95 13.14
N GLU A 57 -1.39 11.15 12.54
CA GLU A 57 -2.54 11.69 13.25
C GLU A 57 -2.99 10.78 14.39
N TYR A 58 -3.04 9.47 14.18
CA TYR A 58 -3.34 8.52 15.25
C TYR A 58 -2.30 8.58 16.38
N TRP A 59 -1.01 8.58 16.05
CA TRP A 59 0.10 8.66 17.00
C TRP A 59 0.11 9.93 17.85
N LYS A 60 -0.22 11.08 17.25
CA LYS A 60 -0.34 12.36 17.94
C LYS A 60 -1.52 12.39 18.89
N ASN A 61 -2.68 11.89 18.44
CA ASN A 61 -3.94 11.97 19.19
C ASN A 61 -4.11 10.87 20.25
N HIS A 62 -3.35 9.77 20.14
CA HIS A 62 -3.42 8.63 21.05
C HIS A 62 -2.08 8.33 21.74
N PRO A 63 -1.56 9.24 22.60
CA PRO A 63 -0.28 9.03 23.30
C PRO A 63 -0.27 7.75 24.16
N GLU A 64 -1.42 7.31 24.66
CA GLU A 64 -1.61 6.07 25.42
C GLU A 64 -1.39 4.79 24.59
N LYS A 65 -1.46 4.87 23.25
CA LYS A 65 -1.27 3.74 22.33
C LYS A 65 0.18 3.60 21.84
N ARG A 66 1.05 4.59 22.10
CA ARG A 66 2.41 4.63 21.52
C ARG A 66 3.27 3.43 21.88
N GLU A 67 3.22 3.00 23.14
CA GLU A 67 3.99 1.84 23.62
C GLU A 67 3.56 0.57 22.89
N ILE A 68 2.25 0.31 22.81
CA ILE A 68 1.74 -0.88 22.13
C ILE A 68 1.99 -0.84 20.62
N LEU A 69 1.84 0.31 19.96
CA LEU A 69 2.15 0.45 18.53
C LEU A 69 3.63 0.15 18.25
N THR A 70 4.53 0.63 19.12
CA THR A 70 5.96 0.35 19.03
C THR A 70 6.25 -1.14 19.23
N GLU A 71 5.60 -1.80 20.19
CA GLU A 71 5.75 -3.24 20.44
C GLU A 71 5.25 -4.07 19.26
N LEU A 72 4.05 -3.76 18.75
CA LEU A 72 3.44 -4.44 17.60
C LEU A 72 4.27 -4.26 16.32
N THR A 73 4.94 -3.13 16.16
CA THR A 73 5.85 -2.91 15.03
C THR A 73 7.11 -3.77 15.21
N LYS A 74 7.74 -3.72 16.39
CA LYS A 74 8.97 -4.49 16.70
C LYS A 74 8.79 -6.00 16.64
N ASN A 75 7.62 -6.49 17.01
CA ASN A 75 7.32 -7.92 17.00
C ASN A 75 6.83 -8.44 15.64
N GLY A 76 6.75 -7.56 14.63
CA GLY A 76 6.39 -7.91 13.26
C GLY A 76 4.90 -8.10 13.01
N GLN A 77 4.02 -7.53 13.83
CA GLN A 77 2.57 -7.54 13.59
C GLN A 77 2.09 -6.31 12.83
N LEU A 78 2.59 -5.11 13.15
CA LEU A 78 2.24 -3.87 12.46
C LEU A 78 3.28 -3.53 11.39
N HIS A 79 2.82 -3.36 10.16
CA HIS A 79 3.64 -3.05 8.98
C HIS A 79 3.13 -1.83 8.25
N PHE A 80 3.95 -1.29 7.35
CA PHE A 80 3.62 -0.11 6.56
C PHE A 80 4.10 -0.30 5.12
N ALA A 81 3.22 -0.11 4.15
CA ALA A 81 3.57 -0.22 2.72
C ALA A 81 2.62 0.64 1.88
N PRO A 82 3.14 1.63 1.10
CA PRO A 82 4.53 2.06 1.00
C PRO A 82 5.02 2.79 2.25
N GLY A 83 4.12 3.20 3.15
CA GLY A 83 4.47 4.13 4.21
C GLY A 83 4.89 5.50 3.68
N PHE A 84 4.39 5.89 2.50
CA PHE A 84 4.45 7.28 2.03
C PHE A 84 3.64 8.17 2.97
N PHE A 85 3.90 9.48 2.96
CA PHE A 85 3.12 10.41 3.78
C PHE A 85 1.64 10.34 3.41
N ALA A 86 1.29 10.57 2.15
CA ALA A 86 0.01 10.24 1.53
C ALA A 86 0.20 9.21 0.41
N VAL A 87 -0.88 8.60 -0.08
CA VAL A 87 -0.86 7.81 -1.33
C VAL A 87 -1.18 8.73 -2.50
N PRO A 88 -0.20 9.14 -3.33
CA PRO A 88 -0.47 10.03 -4.44
C PRO A 88 -0.92 9.25 -5.68
N ASP A 89 -1.42 9.97 -6.69
CA ASP A 89 -1.31 9.48 -8.06
C ASP A 89 0.18 9.34 -8.43
N MET A 90 0.55 8.28 -9.15
CA MET A 90 1.95 7.93 -9.42
C MET A 90 2.39 8.35 -10.83
N SER A 91 1.62 9.20 -11.50
CA SER A 91 1.92 9.77 -12.82
C SER A 91 1.84 11.29 -12.87
N MET A 92 0.96 11.90 -12.08
CA MET A 92 0.67 13.34 -12.13
C MET A 92 1.68 14.23 -11.38
N PRO A 93 2.07 13.91 -10.13
CA PRO A 93 3.06 14.68 -9.40
C PRO A 93 4.43 14.65 -10.08
N SER A 94 5.28 15.62 -9.76
CA SER A 94 6.70 15.54 -10.16
C SER A 94 7.40 14.36 -9.49
N GLY A 95 8.50 13.88 -10.08
CA GLY A 95 9.34 12.85 -9.47
C GLY A 95 9.86 13.26 -8.08
N GLU A 96 10.19 14.55 -7.91
CA GLU A 96 10.57 15.11 -6.60
C GLU A 96 9.42 14.98 -5.59
N SER A 97 8.19 15.29 -5.99
CA SER A 97 7.02 15.16 -5.12
C SER A 97 6.81 13.70 -4.68
N ILE A 98 7.00 12.73 -5.57
CA ILE A 98 6.94 11.30 -5.23
C ILE A 98 8.06 10.92 -4.25
N TYR A 99 9.28 11.42 -4.48
CA TYR A 99 10.39 11.26 -3.53
C TYR A 99 10.05 11.85 -2.16
N MET A 100 9.47 13.06 -2.11
CA MET A 100 9.10 13.71 -0.85
C MET A 100 7.98 12.95 -0.11
N GLN A 101 7.04 12.33 -0.83
CA GLN A 101 6.04 11.43 -0.22
C GLN A 101 6.72 10.26 0.50
N ALA A 102 7.70 9.62 -0.14
CA ALA A 102 8.50 8.56 0.50
C ALA A 102 9.33 9.10 1.67
N TYR A 103 10.06 10.20 1.48
CA TYR A 103 10.93 10.80 2.49
C TYR A 103 10.18 11.16 3.77
N TYR A 104 9.08 11.92 3.67
CA TYR A 104 8.32 12.33 4.84
C TYR A 104 7.60 11.16 5.50
N GLY A 105 7.05 10.24 4.70
CA GLY A 105 6.40 9.05 5.23
C GLY A 105 7.37 8.18 6.03
N LYS A 106 8.53 7.85 5.46
CA LYS A 106 9.59 7.11 6.13
C LYS A 106 10.10 7.82 7.39
N LYS A 107 10.34 9.12 7.32
CA LYS A 107 10.79 9.92 8.47
C LYS A 107 9.79 9.85 9.63
N VAL A 108 8.50 9.97 9.37
CA VAL A 108 7.45 9.83 10.40
C VAL A 108 7.50 8.44 11.02
N LEU A 109 7.58 7.37 10.22
CA LEU A 109 7.58 6.00 10.72
C LEU A 109 8.85 5.66 11.51
N GLU A 110 10.00 6.18 11.09
CA GLU A 110 11.26 6.05 11.82
C GLU A 110 11.23 6.78 13.17
N GLU A 111 10.78 8.03 13.19
CA GLU A 111 10.70 8.86 14.40
C GLU A 111 9.67 8.34 15.42
N THR A 112 8.62 7.65 14.97
CA THR A 112 7.54 7.15 15.83
C THR A 112 7.79 5.73 16.32
N VAL A 113 7.89 4.76 15.40
CA VAL A 113 7.96 3.33 15.72
C VAL A 113 9.28 2.68 15.29
N GLY A 114 10.21 3.43 14.69
CA GLY A 114 11.50 2.94 14.24
C GLY A 114 11.39 1.96 13.06
N TYR A 115 10.46 2.21 12.14
CA TYR A 115 10.19 1.34 10.99
C TYR A 115 10.54 2.01 9.68
N GLU A 116 11.18 1.27 8.78
CA GLU A 116 11.46 1.70 7.41
C GLU A 116 10.86 0.69 6.41
N PRO A 117 9.80 1.08 5.66
CA PRO A 117 9.22 0.25 4.61
C PRO A 117 10.23 -0.13 3.52
N ARG A 118 10.20 -1.40 3.11
CA ARG A 118 11.00 -1.96 2.01
C ARG A 118 10.16 -2.32 0.79
N THR A 119 8.85 -2.38 0.93
CA THR A 119 7.93 -2.58 -0.20
C THR A 119 6.98 -1.39 -0.34
N ALA A 120 6.67 -1.06 -1.59
CA ALA A 120 5.71 -0.01 -1.93
C ALA A 120 4.41 -0.63 -2.44
N TYR A 121 3.28 -0.33 -1.80
CA TYR A 121 1.96 -0.88 -2.14
C TYR A 121 0.98 0.23 -2.51
N ILE A 122 0.60 0.31 -3.79
CA ILE A 122 -0.31 1.35 -4.29
C ILE A 122 -1.60 0.68 -4.76
N ALA A 123 -2.62 0.71 -3.89
CA ALA A 123 -3.88 0.02 -4.14
C ALA A 123 -4.65 0.63 -5.31
N ASP A 124 -4.98 1.92 -5.21
CA ASP A 124 -5.90 2.62 -6.12
C ASP A 124 -5.22 3.84 -6.76
N CYS A 125 -4.30 3.58 -7.68
CA CYS A 125 -3.70 4.63 -8.49
C CYS A 125 -4.11 4.49 -9.96
N TRP A 126 -4.22 5.62 -10.65
CA TRP A 126 -4.63 5.67 -12.05
C TRP A 126 -3.46 5.94 -12.97
N GLY A 127 -2.27 5.44 -12.67
CA GLY A 127 -1.17 5.41 -13.61
C GLY A 127 0.17 5.29 -12.92
N HIS A 128 1.09 4.54 -13.52
CA HIS A 128 2.40 4.27 -12.97
C HIS A 128 3.46 4.66 -14.00
N SER A 129 4.16 5.75 -13.74
CA SER A 129 5.17 6.27 -14.67
C SER A 129 6.34 5.29 -14.85
N ALA A 130 6.90 5.22 -16.06
CA ALA A 130 8.11 4.42 -16.34
C ALA A 130 9.36 4.85 -15.55
N ALA A 131 9.34 6.00 -14.87
CA ALA A 131 10.42 6.43 -13.98
C ALA A 131 10.34 5.82 -12.56
N LEU A 132 9.20 5.21 -12.18
CA LEU A 132 8.98 4.73 -10.82
C LEU A 132 9.98 3.68 -10.34
N PRO A 133 10.41 2.67 -11.14
CA PRO A 133 11.41 1.71 -10.68
C PRO A 133 12.69 2.39 -10.17
N GLN A 134 13.16 3.44 -10.87
CA GLN A 134 14.32 4.22 -10.45
C GLN A 134 14.04 4.98 -9.15
N ILE A 135 12.94 5.74 -9.10
CA ILE A 135 12.59 6.57 -7.93
C ILE A 135 12.43 5.69 -6.68
N LEU A 136 11.67 4.58 -6.80
CA LEU A 136 11.42 3.67 -5.69
C LEU A 136 12.71 3.02 -5.18
N ARG A 137 13.59 2.56 -6.06
CA ARG A 137 14.91 2.02 -5.66
C ARG A 137 15.78 3.06 -4.98
N GLN A 138 15.79 4.30 -5.46
CA GLN A 138 16.51 5.42 -4.81
C GLN A 138 15.94 5.75 -3.43
N CYS A 139 14.63 5.59 -3.24
CA CYS A 139 13.96 5.69 -1.95
C CYS A 139 14.16 4.44 -1.05
N GLY A 140 14.90 3.41 -1.50
CA GLY A 140 15.20 2.22 -0.73
C GLY A 140 14.11 1.14 -0.71
N TYR A 141 13.17 1.17 -1.67
CA TYR A 141 12.20 0.09 -1.87
C TYR A 141 12.76 -1.01 -2.76
N ASP A 142 12.47 -2.27 -2.42
CA ASP A 142 12.86 -3.44 -3.20
C ASP A 142 11.71 -4.06 -4.00
N GLY A 143 10.49 -3.89 -3.50
CA GLY A 143 9.29 -4.44 -4.08
C GLY A 143 8.23 -3.39 -4.37
N TYR A 144 7.45 -3.60 -5.43
CA TYR A 144 6.33 -2.78 -5.81
C TYR A 144 5.07 -3.62 -6.00
N THR A 145 3.95 -3.22 -5.39
CA THR A 145 2.66 -3.87 -5.56
C THR A 145 1.62 -2.86 -6.00
N PHE A 146 0.82 -3.20 -7.02
CA PHE A 146 -0.27 -2.34 -7.48
C PHE A 146 -1.44 -3.14 -8.04
N SER A 147 -2.63 -2.53 -8.14
CA SER A 147 -3.82 -3.24 -8.64
C SER A 147 -4.32 -2.76 -10.01
N ARG A 148 -4.20 -1.46 -10.31
CA ARG A 148 -4.85 -0.82 -11.46
C ARG A 148 -3.87 -0.59 -12.61
N CYS A 149 -4.41 -0.17 -13.76
CA CYS A 149 -3.66 0.28 -14.93
C CYS A 149 -2.80 -0.77 -15.65
N MET A 150 -2.79 -2.03 -15.18
CA MET A 150 -2.22 -3.13 -15.94
C MET A 150 -3.01 -3.37 -17.23
N GLU A 151 -2.31 -3.75 -18.30
CA GLU A 151 -2.93 -4.13 -19.56
C GLU A 151 -3.75 -5.42 -19.38
N ARG A 152 -4.91 -5.50 -20.04
CA ARG A 152 -5.84 -6.63 -19.87
C ARG A 152 -5.27 -7.97 -20.34
N ASP A 153 -4.35 -7.92 -21.29
CA ASP A 153 -3.73 -9.10 -21.89
C ASP A 153 -2.43 -9.49 -21.15
N PHE A 154 -2.07 -8.77 -20.08
CA PHE A 154 -0.98 -9.16 -19.20
C PHE A 154 -1.42 -10.34 -18.34
N ASP A 155 -0.67 -11.44 -18.42
CA ASP A 155 -1.05 -12.74 -17.87
C ASP A 155 -0.15 -13.19 -16.72
N ILE A 156 0.66 -12.29 -16.17
CA ILE A 156 1.61 -12.61 -15.09
C ILE A 156 1.41 -11.64 -13.93
N GLU A 157 1.37 -12.15 -12.69
CA GLU A 157 1.31 -11.29 -11.51
C GLU A 157 2.70 -10.92 -10.98
N ASN A 158 3.69 -11.81 -11.06
CA ASN A 158 5.03 -11.60 -10.52
C ASN A 158 6.05 -11.38 -11.66
N PHE A 159 6.66 -10.19 -11.71
CA PHE A 159 7.63 -9.81 -12.73
C PHE A 159 8.65 -8.81 -12.19
N ARG A 160 9.74 -8.59 -12.92
CA ARG A 160 10.66 -7.48 -12.66
C ARG A 160 10.30 -6.30 -13.56
N TRP A 161 9.89 -5.18 -12.99
CA TRP A 161 9.54 -4.00 -13.77
C TRP A 161 10.78 -3.16 -14.03
N LYS A 162 11.12 -2.98 -15.31
CA LYS A 162 12.23 -2.16 -15.76
C LYS A 162 11.76 -0.73 -16.07
N GLY A 163 12.39 0.23 -15.40
CA GLY A 163 12.18 1.65 -15.61
C GLY A 163 12.90 2.16 -16.85
N ILE A 164 12.58 3.40 -17.23
CA ILE A 164 13.10 4.07 -18.43
C ILE A 164 14.63 4.21 -18.45
N ASP A 165 15.28 4.19 -17.28
CA ASP A 165 16.74 4.23 -17.12
C ASP A 165 17.40 2.83 -17.09
N GLY A 166 16.59 1.76 -17.13
CA GLY A 166 17.04 0.38 -16.99
C GLY A 166 17.09 -0.16 -15.57
N THR A 167 16.74 0.65 -14.55
CA THR A 167 16.60 0.15 -13.17
C THR A 167 15.43 -0.82 -13.08
N GLU A 168 15.60 -1.94 -12.38
CA GLU A 168 14.55 -2.95 -12.19
C GLU A 168 14.06 -3.01 -10.74
N ILE A 169 12.76 -3.22 -10.54
CA ILE A 169 12.13 -3.44 -9.23
C ILE A 169 11.24 -4.69 -9.26
N ASP A 170 11.30 -5.49 -8.19
CA ASP A 170 10.44 -6.67 -8.07
C ASP A 170 9.00 -6.21 -7.97
N THR A 171 8.10 -6.81 -8.74
CA THR A 171 6.75 -6.27 -8.90
C THR A 171 5.69 -7.36 -8.84
N HIS A 172 4.67 -7.11 -8.02
CA HIS A 172 3.45 -7.91 -7.94
C HIS A 172 2.25 -7.09 -8.42
N TRP A 173 1.58 -7.56 -9.47
CA TRP A 173 0.29 -7.01 -9.89
C TRP A 173 -0.86 -7.82 -9.27
N MET A 174 -1.73 -7.13 -8.52
CA MET A 174 -2.92 -7.74 -7.92
C MET A 174 -4.04 -7.85 -8.95
N SER A 175 -4.07 -8.94 -9.73
CA SER A 175 -5.01 -9.08 -10.85
C SER A 175 -6.47 -9.21 -10.43
N THR A 176 -6.73 -9.65 -9.19
CA THR A 176 -8.07 -9.70 -8.57
C THR A 176 -8.46 -8.41 -7.84
N GLY A 177 -7.64 -7.36 -7.94
CA GLY A 177 -7.85 -6.10 -7.23
C GLY A 177 -7.38 -6.13 -5.76
N TYR A 178 -7.41 -4.96 -5.13
CA TYR A 178 -7.00 -4.77 -3.74
C TYR A 178 -8.13 -5.02 -2.72
N GLY A 179 -9.37 -5.14 -3.19
CA GLY A 179 -10.60 -5.36 -2.41
C GLY A 179 -11.04 -6.83 -2.32
N GLY A 180 -10.09 -7.77 -2.33
CA GLY A 180 -10.36 -9.17 -2.71
C GLY A 180 -11.09 -10.01 -1.66
N LEU A 181 -10.67 -9.96 -0.39
CA LEU A 181 -11.19 -10.82 0.67
C LEU A 181 -11.79 -10.03 1.84
N SER A 182 -13.03 -10.39 2.23
CA SER A 182 -13.71 -9.86 3.42
C SER A 182 -14.17 -10.98 4.34
N PHE A 183 -13.91 -10.84 5.64
CA PHE A 183 -14.30 -11.80 6.66
C PHE A 183 -15.63 -11.41 7.34
N GLY A 184 -16.65 -12.25 7.18
CA GLY A 184 -17.95 -12.07 7.85
C GLY A 184 -18.60 -10.73 7.53
N ASN A 185 -19.17 -10.09 8.56
CA ASN A 185 -19.87 -8.81 8.44
C ASN A 185 -18.94 -7.61 8.68
N ALA A 186 -17.70 -7.68 8.21
CA ALA A 186 -16.78 -6.53 8.26
C ALA A 186 -17.46 -5.29 7.66
N GLU A 187 -17.32 -4.15 8.34
CA GLU A 187 -17.82 -2.87 7.84
C GLU A 187 -17.00 -2.49 6.59
N LYS A 188 -17.71 -2.15 5.52
CA LYS A 188 -17.15 -1.84 4.20
C LYS A 188 -17.79 -0.56 3.69
N ILE A 189 -16.97 0.38 3.24
CA ILE A 189 -17.40 1.62 2.61
C ILE A 189 -17.13 1.48 1.11
N ASN A 190 -17.98 2.12 0.27
CA ASN A 190 -17.94 2.00 -1.19
C ASN A 190 -17.96 0.54 -1.70
N ALA A 191 -18.62 -0.36 -0.96
CA ALA A 191 -18.57 -1.79 -1.25
C ALA A 191 -19.07 -2.17 -2.66
N GLU A 192 -19.96 -1.37 -3.25
CA GLU A 192 -20.49 -1.53 -4.61
C GLU A 192 -19.45 -1.24 -5.70
N GLU A 193 -18.37 -0.52 -5.38
CA GLU A 193 -17.29 -0.17 -6.31
C GLU A 193 -16.18 -1.23 -6.35
N GLN A 194 -16.27 -2.27 -5.52
CA GLN A 194 -15.23 -3.26 -5.31
C GLN A 194 -15.73 -4.70 -5.52
N SER A 195 -14.81 -5.57 -5.97
CA SER A 195 -15.11 -6.97 -6.28
C SER A 195 -14.74 -7.89 -5.11
N TRP A 196 -15.65 -8.03 -4.15
CA TRP A 196 -15.43 -8.79 -2.92
C TRP A 196 -15.69 -10.28 -3.09
N ALA A 197 -14.76 -11.12 -2.62
CA ALA A 197 -15.05 -12.48 -2.21
C ALA A 197 -15.22 -12.57 -0.70
N ASN A 198 -16.19 -13.38 -0.26
CA ASN A 198 -16.27 -13.76 1.15
C ASN A 198 -15.11 -14.69 1.48
N ALA A 199 -14.42 -14.44 2.60
CA ALA A 199 -13.36 -15.29 3.14
C ALA A 199 -13.91 -16.60 3.74
N THR A 200 -14.59 -17.35 2.87
CA THR A 200 -15.02 -18.74 3.02
C THR A 200 -14.05 -19.61 2.24
N GLU A 201 -14.02 -20.91 2.51
CA GLU A 201 -13.13 -21.83 1.79
C GLU A 201 -13.36 -21.75 0.25
N ASN A 202 -14.63 -21.71 -0.19
CA ASN A 202 -14.97 -21.57 -1.60
C ASN A 202 -14.55 -20.23 -2.20
N GLY A 203 -14.70 -19.12 -1.45
CA GLY A 203 -14.30 -17.79 -1.92
C GLY A 203 -12.79 -17.65 -2.05
N ILE A 204 -12.03 -18.16 -1.07
CA ILE A 204 -10.57 -18.20 -1.12
C ILE A 204 -10.11 -19.12 -2.26
N ARG A 205 -10.72 -20.30 -2.43
CA ARG A 205 -10.44 -21.22 -3.54
C ARG A 205 -10.67 -20.55 -4.89
N PHE A 206 -11.78 -19.84 -5.05
CA PHE A 206 -12.09 -19.13 -6.29
C PHE A 206 -11.03 -18.09 -6.65
N LEU A 207 -10.66 -17.22 -5.70
CA LEU A 207 -9.59 -16.24 -5.94
C LEU A 207 -8.23 -16.90 -6.19
N MET A 208 -7.93 -17.96 -5.45
CA MET A 208 -6.72 -18.75 -5.63
C MET A 208 -6.60 -19.30 -7.06
N GLU A 209 -7.69 -19.87 -7.57
CA GLU A 209 -7.78 -20.41 -8.94
C GLU A 209 -7.65 -19.30 -10.00
N LEU A 210 -8.27 -18.13 -9.79
CA LEU A 210 -8.07 -16.97 -10.68
C LEU A 210 -6.60 -16.52 -10.72
N ASN A 211 -5.95 -16.48 -9.56
CA ASN A 211 -4.54 -16.07 -9.48
C ASN A 211 -3.61 -17.16 -10.01
N GLU A 212 -3.99 -18.45 -9.94
CA GLU A 212 -3.17 -19.56 -10.45
C GLU A 212 -2.91 -19.47 -11.95
N GLU A 213 -3.88 -18.96 -12.71
CA GLU A 213 -3.73 -18.73 -14.15
C GLU A 213 -2.54 -17.80 -14.46
N ARG A 214 -2.17 -16.90 -13.52
CA ARG A 214 -1.14 -15.87 -13.69
C ARG A 214 0.12 -16.02 -12.83
N CYS A 215 -0.02 -16.48 -11.58
CA CYS A 215 1.09 -16.78 -10.65
C CYS A 215 1.67 -18.19 -10.84
N GLY A 216 0.97 -19.09 -11.54
CA GLY A 216 1.34 -20.49 -11.61
C GLY A 216 1.40 -21.16 -10.23
N LYS A 217 2.55 -21.71 -9.86
CA LYS A 217 2.74 -22.48 -8.61
C LYS A 217 3.42 -21.69 -7.48
N ASP A 218 3.64 -20.40 -7.66
CA ASP A 218 4.21 -19.53 -6.61
C ASP A 218 3.26 -19.38 -5.42
N SER A 219 3.81 -18.98 -4.27
CA SER A 219 3.00 -18.41 -3.20
C SER A 219 2.22 -17.19 -3.72
N GLN A 220 0.98 -17.04 -3.27
CA GLN A 220 0.11 -15.96 -3.73
C GLN A 220 -0.07 -14.90 -2.65
N ILE A 221 -0.16 -13.65 -3.08
CA ILE A 221 -0.48 -12.50 -2.23
C ILE A 221 -1.97 -12.21 -2.37
N MET A 222 -2.68 -12.13 -1.25
CA MET A 222 -4.11 -11.90 -1.21
C MET A 222 -4.44 -10.77 -0.25
N PRO A 223 -4.77 -9.57 -0.75
CA PRO A 223 -5.19 -8.47 0.10
C PRO A 223 -6.51 -8.82 0.80
N VAL A 224 -6.54 -8.59 2.11
CA VAL A 224 -7.69 -8.76 2.98
C VAL A 224 -8.13 -7.38 3.44
N GLY A 225 -9.19 -6.87 2.82
CA GLY A 225 -9.62 -5.49 3.00
C GLY A 225 -10.06 -4.90 1.68
N GLY A 226 -10.08 -3.57 1.63
CA GLY A 226 -10.61 -2.74 0.55
C GLY A 226 -10.80 -1.31 1.07
N ASP A 227 -11.61 -0.49 0.39
CA ASP A 227 -11.82 0.91 0.81
C ASP A 227 -12.39 0.97 2.23
N MET A 228 -11.59 1.53 3.14
CA MET A 228 -11.92 1.78 4.54
C MET A 228 -12.56 0.57 5.23
N CYS A 229 -12.09 -0.64 4.89
CA CYS A 229 -12.60 -1.88 5.45
C CYS A 229 -12.04 -2.11 6.85
N THR A 230 -12.93 -2.27 7.83
CA THR A 230 -12.53 -2.62 9.20
C THR A 230 -12.11 -4.09 9.27
N PRO A 231 -10.94 -4.44 9.85
CA PRO A 231 -10.53 -5.82 9.98
C PRO A 231 -11.47 -6.61 10.90
N SER A 232 -11.68 -7.88 10.58
CA SER A 232 -12.59 -8.74 11.33
C SER A 232 -11.88 -9.44 12.48
N LYS A 233 -12.36 -9.25 13.71
CA LYS A 233 -11.87 -9.99 14.90
C LYS A 233 -11.99 -11.51 14.78
N ALA A 234 -12.89 -11.99 13.92
CA ALA A 234 -13.07 -13.41 13.67
C ALA A 234 -12.02 -13.99 12.70
N ALA A 235 -11.31 -13.16 11.92
CA ALA A 235 -10.41 -13.62 10.87
C ALA A 235 -9.34 -14.62 11.37
N PRO A 236 -8.65 -14.38 12.51
CA PRO A 236 -7.64 -15.32 12.97
C PRO A 236 -8.19 -16.70 13.33
N ALA A 237 -9.36 -16.76 13.98
CA ALA A 237 -10.01 -18.02 14.34
C ALA A 237 -10.47 -18.80 13.09
N ILE A 238 -11.01 -18.09 12.09
CA ILE A 238 -11.45 -18.68 10.82
C ILE A 238 -10.25 -19.30 10.08
N ILE A 239 -9.16 -18.55 9.91
CA ILE A 239 -7.98 -19.03 9.20
C ILE A 239 -7.32 -20.20 9.92
N LYS A 240 -7.23 -20.14 11.26
CA LYS A 240 -6.73 -21.26 12.07
C LYS A 240 -7.55 -22.54 11.84
N GLU A 241 -8.87 -22.42 11.81
CA GLU A 241 -9.75 -23.56 11.56
C GLU A 241 -9.63 -24.08 10.12
N MET A 242 -9.53 -23.21 9.12
CA MET A 242 -9.33 -23.62 7.73
C MET A 242 -7.99 -24.34 7.52
N ASN A 243 -6.90 -23.80 8.09
CA ASN A 243 -5.59 -24.45 8.08
C ASN A 243 -5.63 -25.82 8.77
N ARG A 244 -6.35 -25.96 9.88
CA ARG A 244 -6.53 -27.25 10.58
C ARG A 244 -7.22 -28.30 9.70
N ARG A 245 -8.17 -27.89 8.86
CA ARG A 245 -8.89 -28.79 7.93
C ARG A 245 -8.02 -29.21 6.74
N GLY A 246 -7.06 -28.36 6.35
CA GLY A 246 -6.10 -28.68 5.27
C GLY A 246 -6.73 -28.78 3.88
N ALA A 247 -7.86 -28.12 3.64
CA ALA A 247 -8.56 -28.16 2.34
C ALA A 247 -8.00 -27.18 1.29
N LEU A 248 -7.17 -26.25 1.73
CA LEU A 248 -6.45 -25.25 0.94
C LEU A 248 -4.97 -25.24 1.33
N PRO A 249 -4.08 -24.69 0.49
CA PRO A 249 -2.70 -24.42 0.90
C PRO A 249 -2.64 -23.58 2.17
N THR A 250 -1.54 -23.67 2.92
CA THR A 250 -1.41 -22.97 4.20
C THR A 250 -1.58 -21.47 4.02
N MET A 251 -2.57 -20.92 4.72
CA MET A 251 -2.84 -19.49 4.78
C MET A 251 -2.09 -18.88 5.94
N LYS A 252 -1.45 -17.73 5.70
CA LYS A 252 -0.69 -17.00 6.71
C LYS A 252 -1.02 -15.52 6.61
N PHE A 253 -1.28 -14.86 7.74
CA PHE A 253 -1.27 -13.40 7.76
C PHE A 253 0.18 -12.93 7.66
N SER A 254 0.48 -12.12 6.64
CA SER A 254 1.84 -11.71 6.29
C SER A 254 1.90 -10.20 6.06
N SER A 255 3.10 -9.69 5.82
CA SER A 255 3.34 -8.39 5.20
C SER A 255 3.73 -8.57 3.73
N PHE A 256 3.79 -7.47 2.98
CA PHE A 256 4.31 -7.48 1.62
C PHE A 256 5.80 -7.86 1.60
N GLU A 257 6.61 -7.38 2.53
CA GLU A 257 8.03 -7.74 2.66
C GLU A 257 8.20 -9.26 2.81
N GLU A 258 7.42 -9.87 3.71
CA GLU A 258 7.50 -11.32 3.92
C GLU A 258 7.07 -12.08 2.67
N ALA A 259 5.97 -11.68 2.04
CA ALA A 259 5.49 -12.32 0.82
C ALA A 259 6.50 -12.22 -0.33
N PHE A 260 7.12 -11.05 -0.53
CA PHE A 260 8.16 -10.85 -1.55
C PHE A 260 9.39 -11.70 -1.29
N SER A 261 9.79 -11.88 -0.03
CA SER A 261 10.94 -12.72 0.33
C SER A 261 10.76 -14.20 0.00
N GLU A 262 9.53 -14.67 -0.21
CA GLU A 262 9.22 -16.05 -0.58
C GLU A 262 9.03 -16.24 -2.10
N ILE A 263 9.07 -15.17 -2.89
CA ILE A 263 8.95 -15.20 -4.36
C ILE A 263 10.33 -15.05 -4.99
N ASP A 264 10.68 -15.98 -5.89
CA ASP A 264 11.93 -15.93 -6.65
C ASP A 264 11.78 -15.02 -7.87
N PHE A 265 12.02 -13.73 -7.69
CA PHE A 265 11.94 -12.71 -8.74
C PHE A 265 13.06 -12.77 -9.78
N GLU A 266 14.22 -13.38 -9.46
CA GLU A 266 15.34 -13.50 -10.40
C GLU A 266 14.94 -14.29 -11.65
N ASN A 267 14.11 -15.33 -11.45
CA ASN A 267 13.57 -16.19 -12.51
C ASN A 267 12.25 -15.68 -13.12
N LYS A 268 11.79 -14.48 -12.75
CA LYS A 268 10.58 -13.86 -13.33
C LYS A 268 10.92 -13.04 -14.57
N PRO A 269 9.97 -12.91 -15.52
CA PRO A 269 10.16 -12.11 -16.71
C PRO A 269 10.37 -10.64 -16.36
N VAL A 270 11.10 -9.93 -17.23
CA VAL A 270 11.26 -8.48 -17.15
C VAL A 270 10.20 -7.83 -18.02
N TYR A 271 9.44 -6.91 -17.44
CA TYR A 271 8.51 -6.04 -18.16
C TYR A 271 9.16 -4.68 -18.38
N ASP A 272 9.25 -4.24 -19.64
CA ASP A 272 9.79 -2.95 -20.06
C ASP A 272 8.65 -2.14 -20.66
N GLY A 273 8.06 -1.24 -19.85
CA GLY A 273 6.87 -0.50 -20.24
C GLY A 273 6.33 0.41 -19.14
N GLU A 274 5.30 1.17 -19.49
CA GLU A 274 4.59 2.08 -18.59
C GLU A 274 3.16 1.58 -18.37
N PHE A 275 2.59 1.76 -17.17
CA PHE A 275 1.20 1.40 -16.90
C PHE A 275 0.34 2.66 -16.92
N ILE A 276 -0.21 2.96 -18.09
CA ILE A 276 -0.95 4.20 -18.35
C ILE A 276 -2.32 4.18 -17.67
N SER A 277 -2.79 5.38 -17.29
CA SER A 277 -4.10 5.57 -16.66
C SER A 277 -5.28 4.88 -17.33
N SER A 278 -6.03 4.13 -16.51
CA SER A 278 -7.36 3.63 -16.82
C SER A 278 -8.43 4.73 -16.83
N LEU A 279 -8.19 5.88 -16.19
CA LEU A 279 -9.14 6.98 -16.02
C LEU A 279 -8.60 8.31 -16.57
N LYS A 280 -8.16 8.31 -17.83
CA LYS A 280 -7.49 9.44 -18.52
C LYS A 280 -8.16 10.82 -18.39
N GLY A 281 -9.48 10.87 -18.15
CA GLY A 281 -10.20 12.12 -17.90
C GLY A 281 -9.78 12.84 -16.61
N SER A 282 -9.22 12.11 -15.63
CA SER A 282 -8.69 12.65 -14.38
C SER A 282 -7.56 13.65 -14.58
N PHE A 283 -6.80 13.51 -15.67
CA PHE A 283 -5.69 14.38 -16.03
C PHE A 283 -6.16 15.79 -16.43
N ALA A 284 -7.35 15.90 -17.03
CA ALA A 284 -7.91 17.17 -17.50
C ALA A 284 -8.96 17.77 -16.56
N THR A 285 -9.70 16.93 -15.82
CA THR A 285 -10.71 17.42 -14.87
C THR A 285 -10.07 18.28 -13.78
N ASN A 286 -10.80 19.26 -13.26
CA ASN A 286 -10.32 20.16 -12.20
C ASN A 286 -8.92 20.76 -12.51
N ILE A 287 -8.72 21.22 -13.75
CA ILE A 287 -7.42 21.72 -14.25
C ILE A 287 -6.77 22.79 -13.34
N GLN A 288 -7.57 23.58 -12.63
CA GLN A 288 -7.07 24.59 -11.69
C GLN A 288 -6.23 23.96 -10.57
N ILE A 289 -6.62 22.78 -10.07
CA ILE A 289 -5.84 22.04 -9.06
C ILE A 289 -4.50 21.59 -9.65
N LYS A 290 -4.49 21.09 -10.89
CA LYS A 290 -3.26 20.64 -11.56
C LYS A 290 -2.29 21.79 -11.82
N LEU A 291 -2.81 22.95 -12.25
CA LEU A 291 -2.03 24.17 -12.44
C LEU A 291 -1.48 24.70 -11.11
N ALA A 292 -2.28 24.67 -10.05
CA ALA A 292 -1.84 25.05 -8.71
C ALA A 292 -0.73 24.11 -8.20
N ASN A 293 -0.92 22.79 -8.31
CA ASN A 293 0.09 21.78 -7.95
C ASN A 293 1.42 22.06 -8.65
N ARG A 294 1.41 22.17 -9.99
CA ARG A 294 2.64 22.42 -10.76
C ARG A 294 3.29 23.75 -10.40
N ARG A 295 2.49 24.78 -10.13
CA ARG A 295 3.00 26.08 -9.67
C ARG A 295 3.69 25.95 -8.31
N MET A 296 3.09 25.23 -7.37
CA MET A 296 3.64 25.05 -6.03
C MET A 296 4.93 24.22 -6.05
N GLU A 297 4.97 23.10 -6.79
CA GLU A 297 6.19 22.31 -7.01
C GLU A 297 7.34 23.18 -7.55
N ASN A 298 7.06 23.99 -8.58
CA ASN A 298 8.08 24.89 -9.15
C ASN A 298 8.52 25.98 -8.16
N MET A 299 7.61 26.48 -7.34
CA MET A 299 7.92 27.49 -6.32
C MET A 299 8.78 26.91 -5.20
N LEU A 300 8.48 25.69 -4.73
CA LEU A 300 9.28 24.99 -3.72
C LEU A 300 10.69 24.70 -4.25
N TYR A 301 10.78 24.12 -5.45
CA TYR A 301 12.07 23.86 -6.09
C TYR A 301 12.92 25.14 -6.25
N ALA A 302 12.30 26.24 -6.69
CA ALA A 302 12.99 27.52 -6.80
C ALA A 302 13.46 28.06 -5.43
N LEU A 303 12.62 27.92 -4.40
CA LEU A 303 12.94 28.36 -3.04
C LEU A 303 14.09 27.54 -2.43
N GLU A 304 14.08 26.23 -2.59
CA GLU A 304 15.17 25.33 -2.19
C GLU A 304 16.47 25.70 -2.90
N THR A 305 16.42 25.87 -4.22
CA THR A 305 17.58 26.26 -5.03
C THR A 305 18.18 27.57 -4.51
N LEU A 306 17.36 28.59 -4.27
CA LEU A 306 17.83 29.88 -3.77
C LEU A 306 18.39 29.78 -2.34
N THR A 307 17.76 28.97 -1.49
CA THR A 307 18.19 28.73 -0.11
C THR A 307 19.56 28.05 -0.07
N ALA A 308 19.74 27.02 -0.91
CA ALA A 308 21.00 26.30 -1.07
C ALA A 308 22.11 27.23 -1.60
N LEU A 309 21.83 28.04 -2.63
CA LEU A 309 22.80 29.00 -3.19
C LEU A 309 23.21 30.09 -2.18
N GLN A 310 22.31 30.47 -1.28
CA GLN A 310 22.59 31.42 -0.21
C GLN A 310 23.25 30.79 1.01
N ASN A 311 23.47 29.47 1.01
CA ASN A 311 23.92 28.69 2.16
C ASN A 311 23.10 28.99 3.43
N LYS A 312 21.79 29.17 3.25
CA LYS A 312 20.84 29.33 4.34
C LYS A 312 20.23 27.96 4.65
N ASN A 313 19.93 27.74 5.92
CA ASN A 313 19.12 26.60 6.33
C ASN A 313 17.69 27.11 6.57
N ALA A 314 16.80 26.92 5.61
CA ALA A 314 15.39 27.23 5.75
C ALA A 314 14.63 25.92 5.98
N ASP A 315 13.79 25.87 7.00
CA ASP A 315 12.88 24.75 7.20
C ASP A 315 11.71 24.87 6.21
N LEU A 316 11.75 24.01 5.19
CA LEU A 316 10.73 23.92 4.15
C LEU A 316 9.81 22.70 4.33
N ASP A 317 10.03 21.89 5.37
CA ASP A 317 9.22 20.71 5.66
C ASP A 317 7.72 21.05 5.80
N PRO A 318 7.32 22.13 6.50
CA PRO A 318 5.91 22.50 6.58
C PRO A 318 5.29 22.83 5.22
N ALA A 319 6.08 23.39 4.30
CA ALA A 319 5.58 23.79 2.98
C ALA A 319 5.38 22.59 2.06
N TRP A 320 6.27 21.60 2.11
CA TRP A 320 6.10 20.34 1.39
C TRP A 320 4.92 19.52 1.90
N LYS A 321 4.68 19.47 3.23
CA LYS A 321 3.57 18.69 3.80
C LYS A 321 2.18 19.20 3.43
N ILE A 322 2.05 20.46 3.00
CA ILE A 322 0.78 21.07 2.61
C ILE A 322 0.62 21.26 1.09
N THR A 323 1.64 20.88 0.31
CA THR A 323 1.68 21.03 -1.14
C THR A 323 1.38 19.70 -1.82
#